data_AF-A0AAV6A5V2-F1
#
_entry.id   AF-A0AAV6A5V2-F1
#
_cell.length_a   1.000
_cell.length_b   1.000
_cell.length_c   1.000
_cell.angle_alpha   90.00
_cell.angle_beta   90.00
_cell.angle_gamma   90.00
#
_symmetry.space_group_name_H-M   'P 1'
#
loop_
_entity.id
_entity.type
_entity.pdbx_description
1 polymer ?
#
loop_
_entity_poly.entity_id
_entity_poly.type
_entity_poly.pdbx_seq_one_letter_code
_entity_poly.pdbx_strand_id
1 'polypeptide(L)'
;MLRFVTAHLLILLMLFVSSTPSLAADSKDDKKKQAEAEKERQEIRKQSKDILARLYKSQPSAKAAVQKAAGYATFSNFGLKIFVAGSGKGEGVAVDNKTKK
;
A
#
# COMPACT_ATOMS: atom_id res chain seq x y z
N MET A 1 34.61 -24.31 26.63
CA MET A 1 33.35 -24.53 25.88
C MET A 1 32.59 -23.25 25.51
N LEU A 2 32.89 -22.07 26.05
CA LEU A 2 32.13 -20.84 25.78
C LEU A 2 32.61 -20.01 24.55
N ARG A 3 33.74 -20.38 23.93
CA ARG A 3 34.32 -19.64 22.78
C ARG A 3 33.97 -20.24 21.40
N PHE A 4 33.34 -21.42 21.38
CA PHE A 4 32.93 -22.11 20.15
C PHE A 4 31.49 -21.76 19.73
N VAL A 5 30.60 -21.50 20.69
CA VAL A 5 29.20 -21.10 20.42
C VAL A 5 29.12 -19.66 19.87
N THR A 6 29.98 -18.76 20.35
CA THR A 6 30.08 -17.37 19.88
C THR A 6 30.65 -17.26 18.47
N ALA A 7 31.53 -18.18 18.06
CA ALA A 7 32.06 -18.23 16.70
C ALA A 7 31.03 -18.72 15.67
N HIS A 8 30.14 -19.65 16.04
CA HIS A 8 29.05 -20.09 15.16
C HIS A 8 27.89 -19.09 15.09
N LEU A 9 27.63 -18.36 16.18
CA LEU A 9 26.62 -17.29 16.21
C LEU A 9 27.01 -16.10 15.31
N LEU A 10 28.31 -15.85 15.10
CA LEU A 10 28.81 -14.81 14.20
C LEU A 10 28.90 -15.25 12.73
N ILE A 11 29.04 -16.55 12.44
CA ILE A 11 29.04 -17.08 11.07
C ILE A 11 27.62 -17.14 10.48
N LEU A 12 26.59 -17.33 11.32
CA LEU A 12 25.19 -17.31 10.90
C LEU A 12 24.69 -15.90 10.52
N LEU A 13 25.40 -14.84 10.95
CA LEU A 13 25.05 -13.44 10.66
C LEU A 13 25.68 -12.91 9.37
N MET A 14 26.64 -13.61 8.76
CA MET A 14 27.35 -13.18 7.54
C MET A 14 26.88 -13.87 6.24
N LEU A 15 25.91 -14.78 6.28
CA LEU A 15 25.37 -15.46 5.08
C LEU A 15 24.24 -14.70 4.37
N PHE A 16 23.99 -13.43 4.69
CA PHE A 16 22.90 -12.63 4.09
C PHE A 16 23.33 -11.69 2.95
N VAL A 17 24.56 -11.78 2.44
CA VAL A 17 25.12 -10.83 1.44
C VAL A 17 25.61 -11.52 0.16
N SER A 18 24.80 -12.39 -0.46
CA SER A 18 25.11 -12.86 -1.82
C SER A 18 23.88 -13.32 -2.62
N SER A 19 22.89 -12.44 -2.75
CA SER A 19 21.88 -12.58 -3.80
C SER A 19 21.46 -11.21 -4.30
N THR A 20 22.27 -10.65 -5.20
CA THR A 20 21.80 -9.66 -6.18
C THR A 20 21.00 -10.42 -7.24
N PRO A 21 19.66 -10.35 -7.30
CA PRO A 21 18.97 -10.83 -8.48
C PRO A 21 19.34 -9.91 -9.65
N SER A 22 20.10 -10.49 -10.58
CA SER A 22 20.35 -9.92 -11.90
C SER A 22 19.02 -9.57 -12.57
N LEU A 23 18.90 -8.33 -13.03
CA LEU A 23 17.76 -7.83 -13.79
C LEU A 23 17.77 -8.51 -15.19
N ALA A 24 17.11 -9.65 -15.31
CA ALA A 24 16.68 -10.18 -16.60
C ALA A 24 15.19 -9.90 -16.75
N ALA A 25 14.85 -8.93 -17.60
CA ALA A 25 13.49 -8.48 -17.86
C ALA A 25 12.75 -9.51 -18.74
N ASP A 26 11.86 -10.30 -18.13
CA ASP A 26 10.87 -11.08 -18.86
C ASP A 26 9.58 -10.24 -19.03
N SER A 27 9.43 -9.66 -20.21
CA SER A 27 8.40 -8.67 -20.58
C SER A 27 6.92 -9.12 -20.41
N LYS A 28 6.67 -10.40 -20.16
CA LYS A 28 5.32 -10.93 -19.88
C LYS A 28 4.90 -10.75 -18.41
N ASP A 29 5.86 -10.84 -17.48
CA ASP A 29 5.59 -10.69 -16.05
C ASP A 29 5.37 -9.21 -15.67
N ASP A 30 6.04 -8.28 -16.37
CA ASP A 30 5.86 -6.85 -16.15
C ASP A 30 4.47 -6.36 -16.55
N LYS A 31 3.94 -6.84 -17.68
CA LYS A 31 2.57 -6.52 -18.12
C LYS A 31 1.52 -7.04 -17.13
N LYS A 32 1.72 -8.24 -16.58
CA LYS A 32 0.82 -8.82 -15.57
C LYS A 32 0.85 -8.01 -14.27
N LYS A 33 2.03 -7.63 -13.79
CA LYS A 33 2.20 -6.78 -12.60
C LYS A 33 1.58 -5.39 -12.77
N GLN A 34 1.76 -4.76 -13.92
CA GLN A 34 1.12 -3.48 -14.23
C GLN A 34 -0.40 -3.58 -14.26
N ALA A 35 -0.95 -4.64 -14.86
CA ALA A 35 -2.39 -4.88 -14.88
C ALA A 35 -2.95 -5.10 -13.47
N GLU A 36 -2.23 -5.81 -12.61
CA GLU A 36 -2.62 -6.03 -11.20
C GLU A 36 -2.56 -4.73 -10.39
N ALA A 37 -1.51 -3.92 -10.57
CA ALA A 37 -1.39 -2.61 -9.94
C ALA A 37 -2.49 -1.63 -10.39
N GLU A 38 -2.89 -1.65 -11.66
CA GLU A 38 -4.01 -0.81 -12.12
C GLU A 38 -5.35 -1.29 -11.54
N LYS A 39 -5.57 -2.60 -11.41
CA LYS A 39 -6.74 -3.13 -10.71
C LYS A 39 -6.79 -2.68 -9.25
N GLU A 40 -5.66 -2.75 -8.53
CA GLU A 40 -5.57 -2.25 -7.15
C GLU A 40 -5.91 -0.75 -7.07
N ARG A 41 -5.37 0.07 -7.98
CA ARG A 41 -5.70 1.50 -8.06
C ARG A 41 -7.19 1.74 -8.33
N GLN A 42 -7.81 0.93 -9.18
CA GLN A 42 -9.25 1.03 -9.46
C GLN A 42 -10.09 0.69 -8.23
N GLU A 43 -9.74 -0.35 -7.48
CA GLU A 43 -10.41 -0.71 -6.23
C GLU A 43 -10.26 0.40 -5.17
N ILE A 44 -9.06 0.97 -5.01
CA ILE A 44 -8.83 2.11 -4.10
C ILE A 44 -9.72 3.31 -4.48
N ARG A 45 -9.84 3.62 -5.78
CA ARG A 45 -10.72 4.70 -6.28
C ARG A 45 -12.19 4.40 -6.01
N LYS A 46 -12.63 3.16 -6.13
CA LYS A 46 -13.99 2.73 -5.79
C LYS A 46 -14.26 2.89 -4.30
N GLN A 47 -13.37 2.38 -3.45
CA GLN A 47 -13.45 2.53 -2.00
C GLN A 47 -13.48 4.00 -1.58
N SER A 48 -12.68 4.86 -2.22
CA SER A 48 -12.68 6.30 -1.99
C SER A 48 -14.05 6.93 -2.23
N LYS A 49 -14.72 6.58 -3.34
CA LYS A 49 -16.08 7.04 -3.65
C LYS A 49 -17.09 6.57 -2.59
N ASP A 50 -16.99 5.33 -2.14
CA ASP A 50 -17.88 4.77 -1.12
C ASP A 50 -17.66 5.40 0.26
N ILE A 51 -16.41 5.73 0.62
CA ILE A 51 -16.07 6.49 1.83
C ILE A 51 -16.70 7.88 1.77
N LEU A 52 -16.52 8.61 0.66
CA LEU A 52 -17.10 9.95 0.51
C LEU A 52 -18.64 9.91 0.50
N ALA A 53 -19.24 8.92 -0.16
CA ALA A 53 -20.70 8.75 -0.16
C ALA A 53 -21.25 8.55 1.26
N ARG A 54 -20.59 7.70 2.06
CA ARG A 54 -20.93 7.50 3.47
C ARG A 54 -20.72 8.77 4.29
N LEU A 55 -19.58 9.44 4.13
CA LEU A 55 -19.28 10.69 4.81
C LEU A 55 -20.35 11.76 4.53
N TYR A 56 -20.74 11.94 3.26
CA TYR A 56 -21.73 12.95 2.90
C TYR A 56 -23.15 12.57 3.32
N LYS A 57 -23.46 11.29 3.43
CA LYS A 57 -24.73 10.82 4.00
C LYS A 57 -24.80 11.12 5.50
N SER A 58 -23.71 10.87 6.24
CA SER A 58 -23.65 11.09 7.69
C SER A 58 -23.44 12.56 8.06
N GLN A 59 -22.66 13.30 7.28
CA GLN A 59 -22.30 14.69 7.50
C GLN A 59 -22.37 15.49 6.18
N PRO A 60 -23.55 16.00 5.79
CA PRO A 60 -23.72 16.72 4.53
C PRO A 60 -22.82 17.95 4.38
N SER A 61 -22.51 18.66 5.48
CA SER A 61 -21.64 19.85 5.45
C SER A 61 -20.19 19.53 5.05
N ALA A 62 -19.76 18.27 5.21
CA ALA A 62 -18.42 17.83 4.81
C ALA A 62 -18.20 17.98 3.29
N LYS A 63 -19.25 17.96 2.47
CA LYS A 63 -19.14 18.16 1.02
C LYS A 63 -18.52 19.52 0.68
N ALA A 64 -18.97 20.58 1.36
CA ALA A 64 -18.42 21.92 1.16
C ALA A 64 -16.97 22.03 1.66
N ALA A 65 -16.66 21.39 2.79
CA ALA A 65 -15.31 21.37 3.33
C ALA A 65 -14.32 20.66 2.39
N VAL A 66 -14.69 19.46 1.90
CA VAL A 66 -13.89 18.70 0.95
C VAL A 66 -13.70 19.47 -0.36
N GLN A 67 -14.73 20.14 -0.87
CA GLN A 67 -14.64 20.91 -2.11
C GLN A 67 -13.74 22.16 -1.99
N LYS A 68 -13.75 22.83 -0.84
CA LYS A 68 -12.98 24.06 -0.61
C LYS A 68 -11.54 23.83 -0.15
N ALA A 69 -11.20 22.62 0.31
CA ALA A 69 -9.86 22.27 0.74
C ALA A 69 -8.85 22.27 -0.44
N ALA A 70 -7.56 22.43 -0.13
CA ALA A 70 -6.49 22.26 -1.12
C ALA A 70 -6.44 20.84 -1.70
N GLY A 71 -6.80 19.85 -0.89
CA GLY A 71 -6.93 18.44 -1.25
C GLY A 71 -7.57 17.65 -0.14
N TYR A 72 -7.85 16.37 -0.38
CA TYR A 72 -8.42 15.45 0.61
C TYR A 72 -7.80 14.07 0.47
N ALA A 73 -7.90 13.26 1.52
CA ALA A 73 -7.48 11.87 1.50
C ALA A 73 -8.57 10.95 2.06
N THR A 74 -8.69 9.77 1.46
CA THR A 74 -9.60 8.72 1.91
C THR A 74 -8.80 7.44 2.10
N PHE A 75 -9.04 6.75 3.22
CA PHE A 75 -8.34 5.52 3.57
C PHE A 75 -9.33 4.45 4.02
N SER A 76 -9.05 3.21 3.63
CA SER A 76 -9.68 2.01 4.15
C SER A 76 -8.70 1.31 5.09
N ASN A 77 -9.14 1.01 6.32
CA ASN A 77 -8.42 0.12 7.23
C ASN A 77 -8.63 -1.37 6.89
N PHE A 78 -9.48 -1.66 5.89
CA PHE A 78 -9.67 -2.98 5.30
C PHE A 78 -8.95 -3.02 3.95
N GLY A 79 -7.67 -3.42 3.95
CA GLY A 79 -6.92 -3.71 2.72
C GLY A 79 -7.31 -5.09 2.15
N LEU A 80 -7.01 -5.37 0.88
CA LEU A 80 -7.39 -6.63 0.19
C LEU A 80 -6.72 -7.91 0.75
N LYS A 81 -5.86 -7.80 1.77
CA LYS A 81 -4.95 -8.85 2.27
C LYS A 81 -5.35 -9.40 3.65
N ILE A 82 -6.64 -9.65 3.88
CA ILE A 82 -7.23 -9.96 5.20
C ILE A 82 -7.00 -11.42 5.67
N PHE A 83 -5.98 -12.13 5.20
CA PHE A 83 -5.85 -13.58 5.41
C PHE A 83 -4.59 -14.09 6.14
N VAL A 84 -3.61 -13.28 6.58
CA VAL A 84 -2.38 -13.87 7.19
C VAL A 84 -1.86 -13.26 8.50
N ALA A 85 -2.04 -11.97 8.83
CA ALA A 85 -1.67 -11.44 10.16
C ALA A 85 -2.23 -10.04 10.35
N GLY A 86 -2.77 -9.72 11.53
CA GLY A 86 -3.37 -8.44 11.92
C GLY A 86 -2.39 -7.27 11.99
N SER A 87 -1.74 -6.97 10.87
CA SER A 87 -0.94 -5.76 10.67
C SER A 87 -1.93 -4.62 10.43
N GLY A 88 -1.88 -3.53 11.20
CA GLY A 88 -2.74 -2.34 11.03
C GLY A 88 -2.50 -1.56 9.74
N LYS A 89 -2.55 -2.23 8.58
CA LYS A 89 -2.30 -1.66 7.26
C LYS A 89 -3.58 -1.05 6.70
N GLY A 90 -3.48 0.19 6.22
CA GLY A 90 -4.53 0.86 5.45
C GLY A 90 -4.08 1.15 4.01
N GLU A 91 -5.04 1.26 3.11
CA GLU A 91 -4.86 1.66 1.71
C GLU A 91 -5.77 2.85 1.40
N GLY A 92 -5.35 3.74 0.50
CA GLY A 92 -6.09 4.96 0.25
C GLY A 92 -5.54 5.79 -0.91
N VAL A 93 -6.21 6.90 -1.16
CA VAL A 93 -5.82 7.90 -2.17
C VAL A 93 -5.87 9.29 -1.55
N ALA A 94 -4.87 10.08 -1.89
CA ALA A 94 -4.85 11.53 -1.67
C ALA A 94 -5.12 12.21 -3.02
N VAL A 95 -6.00 13.20 -3.01
CA VAL A 95 -6.44 13.94 -4.19
C VAL A 95 -6.15 15.41 -3.98
N ASP A 96 -5.42 16.03 -4.91
CA ASP A 96 -5.29 17.47 -4.98
C ASP A 96 -6.51 18.05 -5.69
N ASN A 97 -7.21 18.98 -5.04
CA ASN A 97 -8.45 19.54 -5.60
C ASN A 97 -8.22 20.52 -6.76
N LYS A 98 -7.03 21.12 -6.86
CA LYS A 98 -6.66 22.03 -7.96
C LYS A 98 -6.35 21.25 -9.22
N THR A 99 -5.59 20.16 -9.11
CA THR A 99 -5.11 19.37 -10.25
C THR A 99 -5.97 18.15 -10.55
N LYS A 100 -6.83 17.73 -9.63
CA LYS A 100 -7.65 16.51 -9.70
C LYS A 100 -6.81 15.24 -9.89
N LYS A 101 -5.58 15.26 -9.39
CA LYS A 101 -4.65 14.14 -9.42
C LYS A 101 -4.60 13.45 -8.07
#